data_AF-A0A2J0LCH6-F1
#
_entry.id   AF-A0A2J0LCH6-F1
#
_cell.length_a   1.000
_cell.length_b   1.000
_cell.length_c   1.000
_cell.angle_alpha   90.00
_cell.angle_beta   90.00
_cell.angle_gamma   90.00
#
_symmetry.space_group_name_H-M   'P 1'
#
loop_
_entity.id
_entity.type
_entity.pdbx_description
1 polymer ?
#
loop_
_entity_poly.entity_id
_entity_poly.type
_entity_poly.pdbx_seq_one_letter_code
_entity_poly.pdbx_strand_id
1 'polypeptide(L)'
;KPDCVIQFGGRMTSKRLGQWLESSPPQSYIMVLNHSLRNDPSHQVTHRVQASAKDFVNAILKNKFKSASSALINHLRRLNAAVEDRIEQYFNQDSTLNEIRAVRLISQLVPAVTNLFLGNSMPIRDVEMFAVADRKDVNVTANRGASGIDGNIASAAGYCAGSAKLTTVVIGDLAFLHDLNALSMIKDLSYPVILVVMNNRGGGIFSFLPVAENNPHFEKFWGTPHDYNFSNAAAQFGLRYASAATTD
;
A
#
# COMPACT_ATOMS: atom_id res chain seq x y z
N LYS A 1 7.94 -14.47 -19.99
CA LYS A 1 9.06 -14.26 -19.05
C LYS A 1 9.95 -13.14 -19.60
N PRO A 2 10.36 -12.14 -18.80
CA PRO A 2 11.30 -11.13 -19.24
C PRO A 2 12.74 -11.68 -19.22
N ASP A 3 13.57 -11.25 -20.18
CA ASP A 3 15.00 -11.59 -20.20
C ASP A 3 15.78 -10.76 -19.17
N CYS A 4 15.31 -9.54 -18.90
CA CYS A 4 15.90 -8.59 -17.98
C CYS A 4 14.83 -7.89 -17.12
N VAL A 5 15.13 -7.70 -15.84
CA VAL A 5 14.34 -6.89 -14.90
C VAL A 5 15.20 -5.76 -14.36
N ILE A 6 14.67 -4.54 -14.41
CA ILE A 6 15.26 -3.36 -13.76
C ILE A 6 14.31 -2.94 -12.66
N GLN A 7 14.76 -3.02 -11.41
CA GLN A 7 14.00 -2.57 -10.25
C GLN A 7 14.59 -1.27 -9.70
N PHE A 8 13.75 -0.25 -9.58
CA PHE A 8 14.06 0.96 -8.85
C PHE A 8 13.48 0.87 -7.43
N GLY A 9 14.29 1.22 -6.44
CA GLY A 9 13.86 1.17 -5.04
C GLY A 9 13.97 -0.22 -4.41
N GLY A 10 13.65 -0.27 -3.12
CA GLY A 10 13.84 -1.44 -2.26
C GLY A 10 12.70 -2.45 -2.32
N ARG A 11 12.28 -2.94 -1.15
CA ARG A 11 11.31 -4.05 -1.02
C ARG A 11 9.98 -3.76 -1.71
N MET A 12 9.47 -4.75 -2.44
CA MET A 12 8.13 -4.73 -3.02
C MET A 12 7.07 -5.16 -1.99
N THR A 13 5.86 -4.59 -2.08
CA THR A 13 4.71 -5.05 -1.29
C THR A 13 4.13 -6.37 -1.83
N SER A 14 4.15 -6.54 -3.15
CA SER A 14 3.52 -7.66 -3.83
C SER A 14 4.25 -8.98 -3.58
N LYS A 15 3.65 -9.86 -2.77
CA LYS A 15 4.14 -11.24 -2.57
C LYS A 15 4.10 -12.04 -3.88
N ARG A 16 3.04 -11.87 -4.69
CA ARG A 16 2.84 -12.59 -5.96
C ARG A 16 3.94 -12.26 -6.97
N LEU A 17 4.28 -10.98 -7.12
CA LEU A 17 5.38 -10.56 -7.99
C LEU A 17 6.73 -11.10 -7.51
N GLY A 18 6.99 -11.04 -6.20
CA GLY A 18 8.20 -11.61 -5.60
C GLY A 18 8.34 -13.11 -5.88
N GLN A 19 7.30 -13.90 -5.62
CA GLN A 19 7.28 -15.35 -5.88
C GLN A 19 7.42 -15.69 -7.36
N TRP A 20 6.84 -14.88 -8.25
CA TRP A 20 6.98 -15.07 -9.70
C TRP A 20 8.42 -14.82 -10.17
N LEU A 21 9.08 -13.77 -9.67
CA LEU A 21 10.50 -13.54 -9.93
C LEU A 21 11.35 -14.70 -9.39
N GLU A 22 11.02 -15.18 -8.18
CA GLU A 22 11.72 -16.30 -7.54
C GLU A 22 11.66 -17.59 -8.36
N SER A 23 10.46 -17.94 -8.82
CA SER A 23 10.21 -19.15 -9.63
C SER A 23 10.62 -19.00 -11.10
N SER A 24 10.81 -17.77 -11.59
CA SER A 24 11.17 -17.50 -12.98
C SER A 24 12.24 -16.41 -13.09
N PRO A 25 13.45 -16.65 -12.54
CA PRO A 25 14.47 -15.61 -12.47
C PRO A 25 14.89 -15.16 -13.87
N PRO A 26 14.97 -13.84 -14.13
CA PRO A 26 15.45 -13.32 -15.41
C PRO A 26 16.96 -13.59 -15.55
N GLN A 27 17.49 -13.51 -16.77
CA GLN A 27 18.94 -13.64 -16.99
C GLN A 27 19.69 -12.47 -16.34
N SER A 28 19.10 -11.27 -16.41
CA SER A 28 19.64 -10.06 -15.76
C SER A 28 18.60 -9.49 -14.81
N TYR A 29 18.99 -9.32 -13.54
CA TYR A 29 18.20 -8.61 -12.55
C TYR A 29 19.04 -7.47 -11.99
N ILE A 30 18.73 -6.26 -12.44
CA ILE A 30 19.42 -5.02 -12.08
C ILE A 30 18.61 -4.31 -11.01
N MET A 31 19.19 -4.13 -9.83
CA MET A 31 18.60 -3.36 -8.74
C MET A 31 19.30 -2.01 -8.60
N VAL A 32 18.54 -0.93 -8.69
CA VAL A 32 19.01 0.45 -8.60
C VAL A 32 18.57 1.05 -7.25
N LEU A 33 19.54 1.35 -6.40
CA LEU A 33 19.34 1.90 -5.05
C LEU A 33 20.23 3.12 -4.86
N ASN A 34 19.77 4.11 -4.11
CA ASN A 34 20.59 5.28 -3.77
C ASN A 34 21.54 5.04 -2.58
N HIS A 35 21.66 3.80 -2.11
CA HIS A 35 22.50 3.40 -0.97
C HIS A 35 23.17 2.05 -1.22
N SER A 36 24.19 1.73 -0.43
CA SER A 36 24.98 0.50 -0.55
C SER A 36 24.36 -0.74 0.12
N LEU A 37 23.33 -0.57 0.96
CA LEU A 37 22.69 -1.69 1.67
C LEU A 37 22.05 -2.69 0.70
N ARG A 38 22.11 -3.97 1.07
CA ARG A 38 21.56 -5.08 0.28
C ARG A 38 20.07 -5.29 0.57
N ASN A 39 19.22 -5.07 -0.43
CA ASN A 39 17.77 -5.32 -0.39
C ASN A 39 17.33 -6.43 -1.36
N ASP A 40 17.92 -7.62 -1.20
CA ASP A 40 17.77 -8.77 -2.10
C ASP A 40 17.52 -10.04 -1.28
N PRO A 41 16.29 -10.26 -0.78
CA PRO A 41 15.99 -11.37 0.14
C PRO A 41 16.03 -12.74 -0.56
N SER A 42 15.80 -12.80 -1.86
CA SER A 42 15.82 -14.05 -2.64
C SER A 42 17.19 -14.39 -3.22
N HIS A 43 18.19 -13.51 -3.06
CA HIS A 43 19.54 -13.71 -3.59
C HIS A 43 19.59 -13.84 -5.12
N GLN A 44 18.66 -13.19 -5.83
CA GLN A 44 18.51 -13.30 -7.29
C GLN A 44 19.00 -12.08 -8.07
N VAL A 45 19.31 -10.98 -7.38
CA VAL A 45 19.84 -9.77 -8.03
C VAL A 45 21.23 -10.07 -8.60
N THR A 46 21.38 -9.95 -9.93
CA THR A 46 22.66 -10.19 -10.60
C THR A 46 23.54 -8.95 -10.66
N HIS A 47 22.94 -7.75 -10.68
CA HIS A 47 23.66 -6.48 -10.72
C HIS A 47 23.06 -5.49 -9.72
N ARG A 48 23.93 -4.86 -8.92
CA ARG A 48 23.54 -3.75 -8.03
C ARG A 48 24.17 -2.46 -8.52
N VAL A 49 23.36 -1.44 -8.71
CA VAL A 49 23.81 -0.11 -9.12
C VAL A 49 23.46 0.88 -8.03
N GLN A 50 24.48 1.49 -7.43
CA GLN A 50 24.30 2.55 -6.45
C GLN A 50 24.16 3.90 -7.17
N ALA A 51 22.92 4.34 -7.39
CA ALA A 51 22.60 5.61 -8.04
C ALA A 51 21.18 6.07 -7.68
N SER A 52 20.90 7.37 -7.85
CA SER A 52 19.51 7.81 -7.89
C SER A 52 18.82 7.25 -9.15
N ALA A 53 17.49 7.04 -9.09
CA ALA A 53 16.74 6.59 -10.25
C ALA A 53 16.93 7.53 -11.45
N LYS A 54 16.95 8.84 -11.18
CA LYS A 54 17.18 9.90 -12.18
C LYS A 54 18.54 9.76 -12.85
N ASP A 55 19.61 9.61 -12.07
CA ASP A 55 20.96 9.54 -12.63
C ASP A 55 21.18 8.25 -13.43
N PHE A 56 20.64 7.13 -12.95
CA PHE A 56 20.66 5.87 -13.68
C PHE A 56 19.95 5.99 -15.03
N VAL A 57 18.71 6.50 -15.03
CA VAL A 57 17.94 6.68 -16.27
C VAL A 57 18.66 7.63 -17.23
N ASN A 58 19.17 8.76 -16.74
CA ASN A 58 19.94 9.71 -17.56
C ASN A 58 21.20 9.08 -18.17
N ALA A 59 21.91 8.21 -17.43
CA ALA A 59 23.08 7.51 -17.94
C ALA A 59 22.71 6.48 -19.00
N ILE A 60 21.63 5.71 -18.77
CA ILE A 60 21.13 4.71 -19.71
C ILE A 60 20.70 5.38 -21.02
N LEU A 61 19.89 6.44 -20.96
CA LEU A 61 19.34 7.14 -22.12
C LEU A 61 20.38 7.82 -23.04
N LYS A 62 21.64 7.95 -22.61
CA LYS A 62 22.75 8.38 -23.49
C LYS A 62 23.11 7.34 -24.55
N ASN A 63 22.68 6.09 -24.38
CA ASN A 63 22.93 5.00 -25.31
C ASN A 63 21.80 4.86 -26.32
N LYS A 64 22.12 4.31 -27.51
CA LYS A 64 21.11 3.97 -28.51
C LYS A 64 20.54 2.58 -28.23
N PHE A 65 19.27 2.51 -27.88
CA PHE A 65 18.54 1.25 -27.77
C PHE A 65 17.74 0.96 -29.03
N LYS A 66 17.61 -0.31 -29.39
CA LYS A 66 16.57 -0.72 -30.33
C LYS A 66 15.22 -0.46 -29.67
N SER A 67 14.26 0.06 -30.44
CA SER A 67 12.88 0.17 -29.94
C SER A 67 12.40 -1.19 -29.45
N ALA A 68 11.92 -1.24 -28.21
CA ALA A 68 11.34 -2.46 -27.66
C ALA A 68 10.15 -2.89 -28.52
N SER A 69 10.00 -4.21 -28.72
CA SER A 69 8.80 -4.74 -29.36
C SER A 69 7.57 -4.31 -28.56
N SER A 70 6.62 -3.67 -29.25
CA SER A 70 5.35 -3.28 -28.64
C SER A 70 4.49 -4.48 -28.28
N ALA A 71 4.81 -5.69 -28.77
CA ALA A 71 4.03 -6.90 -28.52
C ALA A 71 3.89 -7.21 -27.02
N LEU A 72 4.99 -7.19 -26.26
CA LEU A 72 4.96 -7.47 -24.82
C LEU A 72 4.19 -6.37 -24.07
N ILE A 73 4.47 -5.10 -24.36
CA ILE A 73 3.80 -3.96 -23.73
C ILE A 73 2.28 -4.02 -24.00
N ASN A 74 1.90 -4.26 -25.25
CA ASN A 74 0.49 -4.36 -25.65
C ASN A 74 -0.19 -5.58 -25.03
N HIS A 75 0.51 -6.71 -24.90
CA HIS A 75 -0.02 -7.88 -24.21
C HIS A 75 -0.28 -7.60 -22.73
N LEU A 76 0.69 -6.99 -22.03
CA LEU A 76 0.53 -6.60 -20.62
C LEU A 76 -0.58 -5.57 -20.42
N ARG A 77 -0.70 -4.58 -21.31
CA ARG A 77 -1.81 -3.61 -21.28
C ARG A 77 -3.18 -4.27 -21.44
N ARG A 78 -3.32 -5.24 -22.36
CA ARG A 78 -4.56 -6.00 -22.52
C ARG A 78 -4.91 -6.82 -21.28
N LEU A 79 -3.92 -7.46 -20.67
CA LEU A 79 -4.14 -8.20 -19.42
C LEU A 79 -4.54 -7.27 -18.27
N ASN A 80 -3.90 -6.10 -18.14
CA ASN A 80 -4.26 -5.11 -17.14
C ASN A 80 -5.70 -4.61 -17.34
N ALA A 81 -6.08 -4.28 -18.58
CA ALA A 81 -7.45 -3.86 -18.90
C ALA A 81 -8.48 -4.94 -18.55
N ALA A 82 -8.21 -6.21 -18.88
CA ALA A 82 -9.11 -7.32 -18.54
C ALA A 82 -9.26 -7.54 -17.03
N VAL A 83 -8.21 -7.29 -16.24
CA VAL A 83 -8.27 -7.34 -14.77
C VAL A 83 -9.10 -6.18 -14.22
N GLU A 84 -8.88 -4.95 -14.70
CA GLU A 84 -9.69 -3.78 -14.31
C GLU A 84 -11.17 -4.00 -14.64
N ASP A 85 -11.49 -4.47 -15.86
CA ASP A 85 -12.87 -4.79 -16.26
C ASP A 85 -13.53 -5.81 -15.31
N ARG A 86 -12.76 -6.80 -14.85
CA ARG A 86 -13.25 -7.81 -13.90
C ARG A 86 -13.49 -7.24 -12.51
N ILE A 87 -12.62 -6.34 -12.04
CA ILE A 87 -12.77 -5.64 -10.76
C ILE A 87 -14.03 -4.75 -10.80
N GLU A 88 -14.22 -3.99 -11.88
CA GLU A 88 -15.41 -3.15 -12.06
C GLU A 88 -16.69 -3.98 -12.13
N GLN A 89 -16.68 -5.11 -12.85
CA GLN A 89 -17.82 -6.05 -12.86
C GLN A 89 -18.16 -6.56 -11.46
N TYR A 90 -17.15 -6.90 -10.65
CA TYR A 90 -17.36 -7.37 -9.29
C TYR A 90 -18.04 -6.28 -8.42
N PHE A 91 -17.55 -5.04 -8.46
CA PHE A 91 -18.14 -3.94 -7.68
C PHE A 91 -19.50 -3.47 -8.20
N ASN A 92 -19.82 -3.71 -9.47
CA ASN A 92 -21.15 -3.42 -10.03
C ASN A 92 -22.22 -4.44 -9.61
N GLN A 93 -21.83 -5.64 -9.19
CA GLN A 93 -22.77 -6.70 -8.79
C GLN A 93 -23.25 -6.59 -7.34
N ASP A 94 -22.41 -6.06 -6.46
CA ASP A 94 -22.69 -5.94 -5.03
C ASP A 94 -22.21 -4.59 -4.50
N SER A 95 -23.13 -3.73 -4.08
CA SER A 95 -22.85 -2.39 -3.53
C SER A 95 -22.36 -2.40 -2.09
N THR A 96 -22.27 -3.57 -1.44
CA THR A 96 -21.85 -3.70 -0.04
C THR A 96 -20.47 -3.09 0.18
N LEU A 97 -20.37 -2.22 1.18
CA LEU A 97 -19.11 -1.65 1.60
C LEU A 97 -18.28 -2.71 2.33
N ASN A 98 -17.08 -2.96 1.82
CA ASN A 98 -16.08 -3.84 2.41
C ASN A 98 -14.69 -3.21 2.26
N GLU A 99 -13.65 -3.83 2.83
CA GLU A 99 -12.29 -3.27 2.86
C GLU A 99 -11.75 -2.96 1.44
N ILE A 100 -11.89 -3.90 0.50
CA ILE A 100 -11.37 -3.74 -0.87
C ILE A 100 -12.15 -2.68 -1.67
N ARG A 101 -13.47 -2.57 -1.46
CA ARG A 101 -14.29 -1.52 -2.06
C ARG A 101 -13.95 -0.15 -1.48
N ALA A 102 -13.74 -0.09 -0.16
CA ALA A 102 -13.38 1.14 0.52
C ALA A 102 -12.04 1.69 0.00
N VAL A 103 -10.99 0.85 -0.16
CA VAL A 103 -9.72 1.33 -0.73
C VAL A 103 -9.84 1.73 -2.21
N ARG A 104 -10.66 1.02 -3.00
CA ARG A 104 -10.95 1.39 -4.40
C ARG A 104 -11.57 2.79 -4.45
N LEU A 105 -12.63 3.01 -3.67
CA LEU A 105 -13.29 4.31 -3.59
C LEU A 105 -12.35 5.41 -3.08
N ILE A 106 -11.57 5.16 -2.03
CA ILE A 106 -10.59 6.13 -1.52
C ILE A 106 -9.56 6.49 -2.61
N SER A 107 -9.07 5.53 -3.39
CA SER A 107 -8.12 5.82 -4.47
C SER A 107 -8.72 6.66 -5.61
N GLN A 108 -10.03 6.55 -5.83
CA GLN A 108 -10.78 7.37 -6.79
C GLN A 108 -11.05 8.78 -6.24
N LEU A 109 -11.42 8.88 -4.97
CA LEU A 109 -11.92 10.10 -4.33
C LEU A 109 -10.83 10.94 -3.67
N VAL A 110 -9.65 10.38 -3.40
CA VAL A 110 -8.55 11.14 -2.81
C VAL A 110 -8.26 12.38 -3.68
N PRO A 111 -8.22 13.61 -3.12
CA PRO A 111 -8.10 14.81 -3.92
C PRO A 111 -6.77 14.88 -4.69
N ALA A 112 -6.73 15.70 -5.74
CA ALA A 112 -5.50 15.93 -6.47
C ALA A 112 -4.50 16.75 -5.65
N VAL A 113 -3.20 16.49 -5.84
CA VAL A 113 -2.10 17.23 -5.18
C VAL A 113 -2.07 17.03 -3.66
N THR A 114 -2.63 15.94 -3.16
CA THR A 114 -2.64 15.57 -1.73
C THR A 114 -1.82 14.31 -1.45
N ASN A 115 -1.84 13.87 -0.19
CA ASN A 115 -1.15 12.67 0.25
C ASN A 115 -2.13 11.53 0.55
N LEU A 116 -1.67 10.30 0.33
CA LEU A 116 -2.27 9.05 0.76
C LEU A 116 -1.24 8.27 1.60
N PHE A 117 -1.45 8.21 2.92
CA PHE A 117 -0.65 7.41 3.83
C PHE A 117 -1.32 6.05 4.04
N LEU A 118 -0.57 4.97 3.80
CA LEU A 118 -1.08 3.61 3.94
C LEU A 118 -0.51 2.94 5.18
N GLY A 119 -1.40 2.51 6.06
CA GLY A 119 -1.08 1.65 7.18
C GLY A 119 -0.53 0.30 6.71
N ASN A 120 0.33 -0.29 7.53
CA ASN A 120 0.77 -1.66 7.33
C ASN A 120 -0.39 -2.67 7.52
N SER A 121 -0.10 -3.96 7.32
CA SER A 121 -1.12 -5.03 7.23
C SER A 121 -1.92 -5.00 5.92
N MET A 122 -3.23 -5.19 5.95
CA MET A 122 -4.09 -5.25 4.76
C MET A 122 -4.20 -3.94 3.97
N PRO A 123 -4.34 -2.74 4.57
CA PRO A 123 -4.56 -1.50 3.81
C PRO A 123 -3.60 -1.25 2.64
N ILE A 124 -2.28 -1.38 2.87
CA ILE A 124 -1.31 -1.21 1.77
C ILE A 124 -1.41 -2.29 0.69
N ARG A 125 -1.79 -3.52 1.06
CA ARG A 125 -1.95 -4.65 0.12
C ARG A 125 -3.21 -4.51 -0.68
N ASP A 126 -4.31 -4.11 -0.05
CA ASP A 126 -5.57 -3.86 -0.74
C ASP A 126 -5.43 -2.70 -1.73
N VAL A 127 -4.71 -1.63 -1.35
CA VAL A 127 -4.38 -0.55 -2.28
C VAL A 127 -3.50 -1.05 -3.43
N GLU A 128 -2.48 -1.87 -3.17
CA GLU A 128 -1.65 -2.46 -4.25
C GLU A 128 -2.46 -3.34 -5.21
N MET A 129 -3.49 -4.02 -4.73
CA MET A 129 -4.30 -4.95 -5.53
C MET A 129 -5.51 -4.31 -6.22
N PHE A 130 -6.14 -3.30 -5.60
CA PHE A 130 -7.46 -2.83 -6.03
C PHE A 130 -7.54 -1.32 -6.31
N ALA A 131 -6.56 -0.50 -5.94
CA ALA A 131 -6.65 0.94 -6.23
C ALA A 131 -6.69 1.23 -7.73
N VAL A 132 -7.32 2.35 -8.12
CA VAL A 132 -7.22 2.82 -9.52
C VAL A 132 -5.79 3.19 -9.85
N ALA A 133 -5.32 2.72 -11.00
CA ALA A 133 -4.03 3.13 -11.55
C ALA A 133 -4.05 4.62 -12.00
N ASP A 134 -2.86 5.17 -12.27
CA ASP A 134 -2.65 6.47 -12.94
C ASP A 134 -2.95 7.77 -12.18
N ARG A 135 -3.03 7.75 -10.84
CA ARG A 135 -3.06 8.96 -9.99
C ARG A 135 -1.67 9.55 -9.73
N LYS A 136 -1.06 10.15 -10.77
CA LYS A 136 0.29 10.78 -10.70
C LYS A 136 0.34 12.05 -9.84
N ASP A 137 -0.82 12.56 -9.46
CA ASP A 137 -1.06 13.77 -8.68
C ASP A 137 -1.13 13.51 -7.17
N VAL A 138 -1.13 12.24 -6.73
CA VAL A 138 -1.24 11.85 -5.32
C VAL A 138 0.09 11.28 -4.84
N ASN A 139 0.59 11.81 -3.72
CA ASN A 139 1.77 11.27 -3.06
C ASN A 139 1.37 10.07 -2.19
N VAL A 140 1.83 8.87 -2.53
CA VAL A 140 1.57 7.66 -1.73
C VAL A 140 2.78 7.34 -0.85
N THR A 141 2.56 7.12 0.45
CA THR A 141 3.63 6.76 1.40
C THR A 141 3.17 5.74 2.44
N ALA A 142 4.12 5.05 3.07
CA ALA A 142 3.86 4.06 4.11
C ALA A 142 5.15 3.70 4.88
N ASN A 143 5.00 3.22 6.12
CA ASN A 143 6.11 2.75 6.96
C ASN A 143 6.59 1.34 6.56
N ARG A 144 7.29 1.20 5.43
CA ARG A 144 7.66 -0.11 4.83
C ARG A 144 9.05 -0.64 5.14
N GLY A 145 9.81 0.04 6.01
CA GLY A 145 11.11 -0.46 6.50
C GLY A 145 10.95 -1.76 7.28
N ALA A 146 10.45 -1.65 8.52
CA ALA A 146 10.13 -2.79 9.38
C ALA A 146 8.68 -3.29 9.25
N SER A 147 7.80 -2.51 8.60
CA SER A 147 6.37 -2.86 8.42
C SER A 147 5.55 -2.94 9.72
N GLY A 148 5.96 -2.21 10.76
CA GLY A 148 5.27 -2.16 12.06
C GLY A 148 3.89 -1.51 11.99
N ILE A 149 2.96 -1.98 12.82
CA ILE A 149 1.63 -1.38 12.98
C ILE A 149 1.62 -0.23 14.02
N ASP A 150 2.69 -0.14 14.80
CA ASP A 150 3.03 0.95 15.70
C ASP A 150 3.39 2.25 14.95
N GLY A 151 3.02 3.40 15.53
CA GLY A 151 3.46 4.72 15.07
C GLY A 151 2.92 5.18 13.72
N ASN A 152 1.90 4.52 13.15
CA ASN A 152 1.37 4.88 11.83
C ASN A 152 0.62 6.22 11.84
N ILE A 153 -0.14 6.52 12.89
CA ILE A 153 -0.87 7.80 13.06
C ILE A 153 0.14 8.93 13.29
N ALA A 154 1.11 8.74 14.18
CA ALA A 154 2.17 9.72 14.44
C ALA A 154 2.99 10.01 13.19
N SER A 155 3.37 8.97 12.43
CA SER A 155 4.09 9.12 11.17
C SER A 155 3.28 9.87 10.11
N ALA A 156 1.98 9.57 10.00
CA ALA A 156 1.08 10.27 9.10
C ALA A 156 0.90 11.75 9.48
N ALA A 157 0.78 12.06 10.77
CA ALA A 157 0.73 13.44 11.27
C ALA A 157 2.01 14.21 10.93
N GLY A 158 3.18 13.62 11.15
CA GLY A 158 4.48 14.20 10.77
C GLY A 158 4.61 14.40 9.25
N TYR A 159 4.14 13.45 8.45
CA TYR A 159 4.14 13.56 6.99
C TYR A 159 3.22 14.68 6.51
N CYS A 160 2.01 14.79 7.08
CA CYS A 160 1.08 15.88 6.81
C CYS A 160 1.71 17.24 7.11
N ALA A 161 2.30 17.40 8.29
CA ALA A 161 2.98 18.63 8.71
C ALA A 161 4.14 18.99 7.78
N GLY A 162 5.03 18.03 7.50
CA GLY A 162 6.25 18.28 6.71
C GLY A 162 5.98 18.51 5.21
N SER A 163 4.92 17.91 4.67
CA SER A 163 4.53 18.09 3.26
C SER A 163 3.59 19.26 3.03
N ALA A 164 3.02 19.84 4.09
CA ALA A 164 2.08 20.95 4.02
C ALA A 164 0.88 20.68 3.08
N LYS A 165 0.30 19.48 3.18
CA LYS A 165 -0.78 19.00 2.31
C LYS A 165 -1.81 18.20 3.10
N LEU A 166 -3.06 18.23 2.63
CA LEU A 166 -4.09 17.31 3.10
C LEU A 166 -3.58 15.87 2.99
N THR A 167 -3.81 15.09 4.04
CA THR A 167 -3.35 13.70 4.10
C THR A 167 -4.50 12.77 4.45
N THR A 168 -4.86 11.90 3.52
CA THR A 168 -5.77 10.78 3.78
C THR A 168 -4.95 9.60 4.29
N VAL A 169 -5.36 9.02 5.40
CA VAL A 169 -4.69 7.88 6.05
C VAL A 169 -5.64 6.69 6.00
N VAL A 170 -5.17 5.55 5.52
CA VAL A 170 -5.96 4.30 5.52
C VAL A 170 -5.24 3.29 6.41
N ILE A 171 -5.86 2.90 7.52
CA ILE A 171 -5.24 2.07 8.56
C ILE A 171 -6.20 0.99 9.06
N GLY A 172 -5.68 -0.13 9.57
CA GLY A 172 -6.50 -1.12 10.27
C GLY A 172 -6.77 -0.72 11.72
N ASP A 173 -7.84 -1.25 12.31
CA ASP A 173 -8.21 -1.12 13.72
C ASP A 173 -7.09 -1.41 14.73
N LEU A 174 -6.37 -2.53 14.61
CA LEU A 174 -5.29 -2.84 15.55
C LEU A 174 -4.15 -1.83 15.44
N ALA A 175 -3.79 -1.42 14.23
CA ALA A 175 -2.77 -0.39 14.01
C ALA A 175 -3.22 0.99 14.53
N PHE A 176 -4.51 1.31 14.45
CA PHE A 176 -5.10 2.47 15.09
C PHE A 176 -5.00 2.39 16.62
N LEU A 177 -5.35 1.25 17.22
CA LEU A 177 -5.26 1.03 18.66
C LEU A 177 -3.83 1.12 19.19
N HIS A 178 -2.85 0.60 18.44
CA HIS A 178 -1.43 0.67 18.77
C HIS A 178 -0.88 2.10 18.87
N ASP A 179 -1.51 3.05 18.17
CA ASP A 179 -1.04 4.43 18.07
C ASP A 179 -2.13 5.43 18.47
N LEU A 180 -3.07 5.00 19.32
CA LEU A 180 -4.28 5.75 19.69
C LEU A 180 -3.95 7.13 20.30
N ASN A 181 -2.88 7.23 21.09
CA ASN A 181 -2.47 8.48 21.73
C ASN A 181 -2.01 9.55 20.72
N ALA A 182 -1.57 9.13 19.52
CA ALA A 182 -1.12 10.04 18.47
C ALA A 182 -2.28 10.80 17.79
N LEU A 183 -3.54 10.47 18.11
CA LEU A 183 -4.67 11.32 17.75
C LEU A 183 -4.54 12.75 18.31
N SER A 184 -3.83 12.91 19.44
CA SER A 184 -3.48 14.24 19.98
C SER A 184 -2.68 15.09 18.99
N MET A 185 -1.86 14.47 18.14
CA MET A 185 -1.03 15.17 17.15
C MET A 185 -1.84 15.66 15.95
N ILE A 186 -3.00 15.06 15.65
CA ILE A 186 -3.81 15.41 14.47
C ILE A 186 -4.56 16.73 14.68
N LYS A 187 -5.04 16.98 15.90
CA LYS A 187 -5.95 18.09 16.21
C LYS A 187 -5.36 19.46 15.86
N ASP A 188 -4.06 19.63 16.09
CA ASP A 188 -3.38 20.93 16.03
C ASP A 188 -2.60 21.14 14.71
N LEU A 189 -2.81 20.29 13.71
CA LEU A 189 -2.14 20.43 12.41
C LEU A 189 -2.72 21.59 11.59
N SER A 190 -1.83 22.33 10.92
CA SER A 190 -2.23 23.39 9.97
C SER A 190 -2.90 22.85 8.70
N TYR A 191 -2.70 21.56 8.41
CA TYR A 191 -3.30 20.87 7.26
C TYR A 191 -4.15 19.70 7.74
N PRO A 192 -5.31 19.45 7.11
CA PRO A 192 -6.24 18.44 7.56
C PRO A 192 -5.73 17.02 7.33
N VAL A 193 -5.99 16.15 8.31
CA VAL A 193 -5.83 14.69 8.18
C VAL A 193 -7.22 14.05 8.14
N ILE A 194 -7.44 13.19 7.15
CA ILE A 194 -8.63 12.32 7.07
C ILE A 194 -8.18 10.92 7.44
N LEU A 195 -8.56 10.45 8.63
CA LEU A 195 -8.18 9.13 9.13
C LEU A 195 -9.31 8.12 8.89
N VAL A 196 -9.09 7.20 7.95
CA VAL A 196 -10.01 6.11 7.62
C VAL A 196 -9.51 4.83 8.30
N VAL A 197 -10.30 4.32 9.24
CA VAL A 197 -9.99 3.10 10.00
C VAL A 197 -10.83 1.94 9.49
N MET A 198 -10.17 0.93 8.92
CA MET A 198 -10.77 -0.34 8.52
C MET A 198 -10.92 -1.22 9.77
N ASN A 199 -12.13 -1.26 10.33
CA ASN A 199 -12.43 -2.01 11.55
C ASN A 199 -13.05 -3.37 11.21
N ASN A 200 -12.19 -4.35 10.95
CA ASN A 200 -12.59 -5.76 10.76
C ASN A 200 -12.56 -6.56 12.08
N ARG A 201 -12.37 -5.86 13.21
CA ARG A 201 -12.36 -6.37 14.59
C ARG A 201 -11.18 -7.29 14.90
N GLY A 202 -10.01 -7.03 14.33
CA GLY A 202 -8.80 -7.76 14.69
C GLY A 202 -7.74 -7.87 13.58
N GLY A 203 -6.93 -8.91 13.66
CA GLY A 203 -5.82 -9.18 12.77
C GLY A 203 -6.24 -9.82 11.44
N GLY A 204 -7.11 -9.17 10.65
CA GLY A 204 -7.69 -9.76 9.43
C GLY A 204 -6.67 -10.31 8.39
N ILE A 205 -5.44 -9.79 8.38
CA ILE A 205 -4.35 -10.32 7.53
C ILE A 205 -4.02 -11.80 7.80
N PHE A 206 -4.18 -12.27 9.04
CA PHE A 206 -3.80 -13.63 9.40
C PHE A 206 -4.77 -14.67 8.83
N SER A 207 -5.98 -14.26 8.45
CA SER A 207 -6.96 -15.12 7.76
C SER A 207 -6.48 -15.57 6.37
N PHE A 208 -5.47 -14.92 5.79
CA PHE A 208 -4.84 -15.30 4.53
C PHE A 208 -3.68 -16.30 4.69
N LEU A 209 -3.34 -16.68 5.92
CA LEU A 209 -2.23 -17.59 6.22
C LEU A 209 -2.75 -19.00 6.51
N PRO A 210 -1.97 -20.06 6.20
CA PRO A 210 -2.35 -21.44 6.51
C PRO A 210 -2.68 -21.69 7.99
N VAL A 211 -2.18 -20.85 8.90
CA VAL A 211 -2.47 -20.95 10.35
C VAL A 211 -3.94 -20.68 10.69
N ALA A 212 -4.71 -20.06 9.80
CA ALA A 212 -6.15 -19.88 9.96
C ALA A 212 -6.94 -21.18 9.74
N GLU A 213 -6.38 -22.15 9.02
CA GLU A 213 -7.04 -23.40 8.71
C GLU A 213 -6.94 -24.36 9.90
N ASN A 214 -8.09 -24.79 10.43
CA ASN A 214 -8.21 -25.83 11.46
C ASN A 214 -7.41 -25.59 12.76
N ASN A 215 -7.16 -24.32 13.12
CA ASN A 215 -6.43 -23.98 14.33
C ASN A 215 -7.38 -23.45 15.43
N PRO A 216 -7.64 -24.23 16.50
CA PRO A 216 -8.56 -23.83 17.57
C PRO A 216 -8.06 -22.64 18.41
N HIS A 217 -6.79 -22.25 18.25
CA HIS A 217 -6.19 -21.12 18.94
C HIS A 217 -5.98 -19.88 18.03
N PHE A 218 -6.48 -19.93 16.79
CA PHE A 218 -6.30 -18.85 15.81
C PHE A 218 -6.74 -17.50 16.37
N GLU A 219 -7.99 -17.40 16.82
CA GLU A 219 -8.55 -16.14 17.33
C GLU A 219 -7.78 -15.62 18.54
N LYS A 220 -7.31 -16.49 19.42
CA LYS A 220 -6.62 -16.07 20.63
C LYS A 220 -5.25 -15.43 20.34
N PHE A 221 -4.50 -15.94 19.37
CA PHE A 221 -3.10 -15.57 19.17
C PHE A 221 -2.83 -14.81 17.86
N TRP A 222 -3.75 -14.84 16.90
CA TRP A 222 -3.63 -14.16 15.60
C TRP A 222 -4.79 -13.20 15.33
N GLY A 223 -6.03 -13.70 15.40
CA GLY A 223 -7.21 -12.86 15.17
C GLY A 223 -7.30 -11.72 16.19
N THR A 224 -7.00 -12.01 17.46
CA THR A 224 -7.03 -11.08 18.60
C THR A 224 -8.27 -10.18 18.58
N PRO A 225 -9.48 -10.75 18.54
CA PRO A 225 -10.67 -9.99 18.25
C PRO A 225 -11.03 -9.00 19.35
N HIS A 226 -11.68 -7.91 18.97
CA HIS A 226 -12.21 -6.92 19.90
C HIS A 226 -13.55 -6.36 19.45
N ASP A 227 -14.30 -5.76 20.37
CA ASP A 227 -15.60 -5.13 20.08
C ASP A 227 -15.57 -3.60 20.14
N TYR A 228 -14.37 -3.00 20.02
CA TYR A 228 -14.23 -1.55 20.06
C TYR A 228 -14.84 -0.86 18.84
N ASN A 229 -15.51 0.26 19.11
CA ASN A 229 -15.76 1.32 18.15
C ASN A 229 -14.87 2.53 18.50
N PHE A 230 -14.70 3.45 17.55
CA PHE A 230 -13.73 4.54 17.68
C PHE A 230 -14.37 5.93 17.84
N SER A 231 -15.68 6.01 18.10
CA SER A 231 -16.36 7.29 18.31
C SER A 231 -15.90 7.97 19.60
N ASN A 232 -15.75 7.20 20.69
CA ASN A 232 -15.27 7.71 21.97
C ASN A 232 -13.79 8.13 21.92
N ALA A 233 -12.97 7.39 21.15
CA ALA A 233 -11.59 7.79 20.88
C ALA A 233 -11.54 9.15 20.17
N ALA A 234 -12.30 9.31 19.08
CA ALA A 234 -12.38 10.59 18.39
C ALA A 234 -12.87 11.72 19.32
N ALA A 235 -13.93 11.48 20.10
CA ALA A 235 -14.47 12.45 21.05
C ALA A 235 -13.45 12.87 22.13
N GLN A 236 -12.70 11.91 22.69
CA GLN A 236 -11.66 12.16 23.69
C GLN A 236 -10.60 13.14 23.19
N PHE A 237 -10.19 13.04 21.92
CA PHE A 237 -9.22 13.94 21.30
C PHE A 237 -9.88 15.15 20.61
N GLY A 238 -11.21 15.31 20.70
CA GLY A 238 -11.95 16.42 20.10
C GLY A 238 -11.97 16.39 18.57
N LEU A 239 -11.94 15.19 17.98
CA LEU A 239 -11.97 14.96 16.53
C LEU A 239 -13.40 14.67 16.06
N ARG A 240 -13.70 15.06 14.81
CA ARG A 240 -14.96 14.69 14.14
C ARG A 240 -14.96 13.20 13.82
N TYR A 241 -16.10 12.54 14.02
CA TYR A 241 -16.28 11.12 13.77
C TYR A 241 -17.43 10.87 12.79
N ALA A 242 -17.24 9.90 11.90
CA ALA A 242 -18.28 9.35 11.05
C ALA A 242 -18.07 7.83 10.91
N SER A 243 -19.16 7.09 10.76
CA SER A 243 -19.15 5.65 10.47
C SER A 243 -19.94 5.44 9.17
N ALA A 244 -19.23 5.23 8.07
CA ALA A 244 -19.87 4.98 6.78
C ALA A 244 -20.47 3.56 6.77
N ALA A 245 -21.76 3.46 6.42
CA ALA A 245 -22.46 2.19 6.24
C ALA A 245 -22.69 1.84 4.76
N THR A 246 -22.62 2.85 3.90
CA THR A 246 -22.89 2.79 2.47
C THR A 246 -21.81 3.54 1.69
N THR A 247 -21.86 3.45 0.37
CA THR A 247 -20.88 4.07 -0.54
C THR A 247 -21.29 5.46 -1.01
N ASP A 248 -22.58 5.79 -0.86
CA ASP A 248 -23.18 7.10 -1.15
C ASP A 248 -23.10 8.05 0.06
#